data_AF-A0A7K4DAA0-F1
#
_entry.id   AF-A0A7K4DAA0-F1
#
_cell.length_a   1.000
_cell.length_b   1.000
_cell.length_c   1.000
_cell.angle_alpha   90.00
_cell.angle_beta   90.00
_cell.angle_gamma   90.00
#
_symmetry.space_group_name_H-M   'P 1'
#
loop_
_entity.id
_entity.type
_entity.pdbx_description
1 polymer ?
#
loop_
_entity_poly.entity_id
_entity_poly.type
_entity_poly.pdbx_seq_one_letter_code
_entity_poly.pdbx_strand_id
1 'polypeptide(L)' 'MNNDGHIKLNNTYLSLDETFYSLQAPEKVKEPSIFYYNKELAKKLNISLSENEIVDYFSGNKIIPDSKPFA' A
#
# COMPACT_ATOMS: atom_id res chain seq x y z
N MET A 1 5.93 20.50 -0.68
CA MET A 1 6.51 19.31 -0.03
C MET A 1 6.95 18.40 -1.16
N ASN A 2 8.22 18.01 -1.21
CA ASN A 2 8.73 17.16 -2.29
C ASN A 2 8.27 15.72 -2.01
N ASN A 3 7.37 15.18 -2.84
CA ASN A 3 6.82 13.83 -2.72
C ASN A 3 7.75 12.75 -3.32
N ASP A 4 9.05 13.01 -3.36
CA ASP A 4 10.02 12.09 -3.94
C ASP A 4 10.17 10.86 -3.03
N GLY A 5 9.89 9.67 -3.58
CA GLY A 5 10.00 8.39 -2.87
C GLY A 5 8.71 7.84 -2.26
N HIS A 6 7.59 8.56 -2.27
CA HIS A 6 6.30 7.97 -1.87
C HIS A 6 5.77 7.01 -2.95
N ILE A 7 4.98 6.01 -2.53
CA ILE A 7 4.38 5.03 -3.45
C ILE A 7 3.41 5.75 -4.40
N LYS A 8 3.58 5.51 -5.69
CA LYS A 8 2.66 5.97 -6.75
C LYS A 8 2.01 4.76 -7.39
N LEU A 9 0.68 4.69 -7.34
CA LEU A 9 -0.09 3.58 -7.90
C LEU A 9 -0.86 4.02 -9.14
N ASN A 10 -0.98 3.11 -10.09
CA ASN A 10 -1.89 3.25 -11.22
C ASN A 10 -2.82 2.03 -11.23
N ASN A 11 -4.10 2.24 -10.90
CA ASN A 11 -5.10 1.18 -10.71
C ASN A 11 -5.65 0.65 -12.05
N THR A 12 -4.77 0.31 -13.00
CA THR A 12 -5.14 -0.06 -14.38
C THR A 12 -6.04 -1.30 -14.44
N TYR A 13 -5.97 -2.21 -13.48
CA TYR A 13 -6.84 -3.39 -13.41
C TYR A 13 -8.33 -3.03 -13.28
N LEU A 14 -8.63 -1.90 -12.64
CA LEU A 14 -10.01 -1.40 -12.49
C LEU A 14 -10.57 -0.80 -13.79
N SER A 15 -9.82 -0.83 -14.90
CA SER A 15 -10.38 -0.54 -16.23
C SER A 15 -11.09 -1.74 -16.86
N LEU A 16 -10.95 -2.93 -16.26
CA LEU A 16 -11.70 -4.13 -16.65
C LEU A 16 -13.15 -4.06 -16.16
N ASP A 17 -13.97 -5.01 -16.61
CA ASP A 17 -15.35 -5.16 -16.16
C ASP A 17 -15.40 -5.51 -14.66
N GLU A 18 -16.40 -5.00 -13.94
CA GLU A 18 -16.60 -5.25 -12.50
C GLU A 18 -16.84 -6.75 -12.18
N THR A 19 -17.12 -7.58 -13.17
CA THR A 19 -17.15 -9.05 -13.01
C THR A 19 -15.79 -9.63 -12.60
N PHE A 20 -14.68 -8.91 -12.87
CA PHE A 20 -13.31 -9.38 -12.60
C PHE A 20 -12.76 -8.97 -11.23
N TYR A 21 -13.45 -8.12 -10.48
CA TYR A 21 -12.97 -7.66 -9.18
C TYR A 21 -14.10 -7.22 -8.26
N SER A 22 -13.86 -7.26 -6.95
CA SER A 22 -14.72 -6.61 -5.97
C SER A 22 -13.92 -5.59 -5.17
N LEU A 23 -14.38 -4.33 -5.14
CA LEU A 23 -13.75 -3.32 -4.28
C LEU A 23 -13.96 -3.70 -2.82
N GLN A 24 -12.85 -3.85 -2.09
CA GLN A 24 -12.87 -4.31 -0.71
C GLN A 24 -11.79 -3.62 0.10
N ALA A 25 -12.18 -2.91 1.16
CA ALA A 25 -11.23 -2.34 2.11
C ALA A 25 -10.55 -3.45 2.94
N PRO A 26 -9.26 -3.29 3.29
CA PRO A 26 -8.58 -4.20 4.18
C PRO A 26 -9.19 -4.17 5.59
N GLU A 27 -9.09 -5.28 6.29
CA GLU A 27 -9.44 -5.37 7.70
C GLU A 27 -8.27 -4.86 8.56
N LYS A 28 -8.59 -4.08 9.61
CA LYS A 28 -7.60 -3.45 10.48
C LYS A 28 -7.02 -4.43 11.50
N VAL A 29 -5.73 -4.34 11.76
CA VAL A 29 -5.03 -5.15 12.76
C VAL A 29 -4.79 -4.34 14.03
N LYS A 30 -5.10 -4.93 15.19
CA LYS A 30 -4.80 -4.34 16.50
C LYS A 30 -3.32 -4.54 16.85
N GLU A 31 -2.69 -3.48 17.34
CA GLU A 31 -1.29 -3.49 17.83
C GLU A 31 -0.29 -4.10 16.82
N PRO A 32 -0.24 -3.61 15.56
CA PRO A 32 0.67 -4.14 14.56
C PRO A 32 2.14 -3.80 14.88
N SER A 33 3.04 -4.70 14.51
CA SER A 33 4.49 -4.48 14.58
C SER A 33 5.20 -5.04 13.36
N ILE A 34 6.37 -4.50 13.04
CA ILE A 34 7.17 -4.95 11.88
C ILE A 34 7.91 -6.22 12.27
N PHE A 35 7.60 -7.34 11.63
CA PHE A 35 8.44 -8.54 11.68
C PHE A 35 9.64 -8.42 10.72
N TYR A 36 9.38 -7.99 9.48
CA TYR A 36 10.42 -7.80 8.46
C TYR A 36 9.97 -6.78 7.41
N TYR A 37 10.91 -5.97 6.92
CA TYR A 37 10.71 -5.06 5.80
C TYR A 37 11.89 -5.16 4.84
N ASN A 38 11.61 -5.45 3.56
CA ASN A 38 12.66 -5.64 2.56
C ASN A 38 13.21 -4.29 2.06
N LYS A 39 14.24 -3.78 2.73
CA LYS A 39 14.90 -2.51 2.40
C LYS A 39 15.52 -2.51 1.00
N GLU A 40 16.08 -3.64 0.56
CA GLU A 40 16.67 -3.76 -0.78
C GLU A 40 15.62 -3.66 -1.88
N LEU A 41 14.46 -4.29 -1.70
CA LEU A 41 13.36 -4.17 -2.64
C LEU A 41 12.78 -2.75 -2.66
N ALA A 42 12.58 -2.14 -1.48
CA ALA A 42 12.10 -0.77 -1.40
C ALA A 42 13.00 0.20 -2.16
N LYS A 43 14.33 0.07 -2.02
CA LYS A 43 15.31 0.85 -2.77
C LYS A 43 15.17 0.64 -4.29
N LYS A 44 15.03 -0.61 -4.74
CA LYS A 44 14.84 -0.95 -6.17
C LYS A 44 13.56 -0.35 -6.75
N LEU A 45 12.51 -0.27 -5.95
CA LEU A 45 11.22 0.32 -6.33
C LEU A 45 11.17 1.85 -6.14
N ASN A 46 12.26 2.48 -5.68
CA ASN A 46 12.32 3.89 -5.32
C ASN A 46 11.24 4.29 -4.29
N ILE A 47 11.02 3.43 -3.30
CA ILE A 47 10.07 3.62 -2.20
C ILE A 47 10.83 4.00 -0.93
N SER A 48 10.42 5.11 -0.32
CA SER A 48 10.90 5.63 0.96
C SER A 48 9.70 5.87 1.87
N LEU A 49 9.59 5.06 2.92
CA LEU A 49 8.53 5.13 3.93
C LEU A 49 9.14 5.24 5.32
N SER A 50 8.50 6.00 6.20
CA SER A 50 8.77 5.95 7.64
C SER A 50 8.32 4.62 8.25
N GLU A 51 8.85 4.26 9.43
CA GLU A 51 8.43 3.03 10.12
C GLU A 51 6.92 3.02 10.43
N ASN A 52 6.35 4.17 10.79
CA ASN A 52 4.90 4.30 11.01
C ASN A 52 4.10 4.04 9.73
N GLU A 53 4.54 4.55 8.58
CA GLU A 53 3.89 4.27 7.29
C GLU A 53 3.99 2.79 6.92
N ILE A 54 5.13 2.14 7.18
CA ILE A 54 5.28 0.69 6.95
C ILE A 54 4.29 -0.07 7.82
N VAL A 55 4.24 0.22 9.12
CA VAL A 55 3.27 -0.42 10.03
C VAL A 55 1.84 -0.17 9.56
N ASP A 56 1.48 1.08 9.29
CA ASP A 56 0.11 1.47 8.98
C ASP A 56 -0.39 0.89 7.65
N TYR A 57 0.43 0.94 6.59
CA TYR A 57 0.02 0.48 5.26
C TYR A 57 0.02 -1.05 5.16
N PHE A 58 1.02 -1.73 5.71
CA PHE A 58 1.13 -3.19 5.59
C PHE A 58 0.23 -3.95 6.59
N SER A 59 -0.38 -3.25 7.56
CA SER A 59 -1.37 -3.82 8.48
C SER A 59 -2.83 -3.47 8.15
N GLY A 60 -3.09 -2.83 7.00
CA GLY A 60 -4.43 -2.41 6.60
C GLY A 60 -5.01 -1.27 7.46
N ASN A 61 -4.21 -0.67 8.34
CA ASN A 61 -4.65 0.40 9.24
C ASN A 61 -4.76 1.76 8.56
N LYS A 62 -3.99 1.97 7.48
CA LYS A 62 -4.16 3.09 6.54
C LYS A 62 -4.06 2.61 5.10
N ILE A 63 -4.71 3.37 4.21
CA ILE A 63 -4.64 3.15 2.77
C ILE A 63 -3.58 4.09 2.18
N ILE A 64 -2.74 3.55 1.30
CA ILE A 64 -1.80 4.34 0.50
C ILE A 64 -2.61 5.30 -0.38
N PRO A 65 -2.23 6.60 -0.49
CA PRO A 65 -2.92 7.54 -1.36
C PRO A 65 -3.14 6.98 -2.77
N ASP A 66 -4.29 7.28 -3.35
CA ASP A 66 -4.72 6.82 -4.68
C ASP A 66 -4.86 5.29 -4.86
N SER A 67 -4.65 4.49 -3.81
CA SER A 67 -4.96 3.05 -3.84
C SER A 67 -6.46 2.81 -3.85
N LYS A 68 -6.90 1.87 -4.70
CA LYS A 68 -8.27 1.35 -4.73
C LYS A 68 -8.22 -0.17 -4.50
N PRO A 69 -8.26 -0.64 -3.24
CA PRO A 69 -8.13 -2.05 -2.92
C PRO A 69 -9.28 -2.90 -3.46
N PHE A 70 -8.97 -4.08 -4.00
CA PHE A 70 -9.93 -5.03 -4.54
C PHE A 70 -9.47 -6.49 -4.32
N ALA A 71 -10.42 -7.42 -4.40
CA ALA A 71 -10.22 -8.87 -4.33
C ALA A 71 -10.83 -9.58 -5.55
#